data_AF-A0A523SAI7-F1
#
_entry.id   AF-A0A523SAI7-F1
#
_cell.length_a   1.000
_cell.length_b   1.000
_cell.length_c   1.000
_cell.angle_alpha   90.00
_cell.angle_beta   90.00
_cell.angle_gamma   90.00
#
_symmetry.space_group_name_H-M   'P 1'
#
loop_
_entity.id
_entity.type
_entity.pdbx_description
1 polymer ?
#
loop_
_entity_poly.entity_id
_entity_poly.type
_entity_poly.pdbx_seq_one_letter_code
_entity_poly.pdbx_strand_id
1 'polypeptide(L)'
;MSHRRGLRFAKTTCPICGSKEVARDDSKGDLLCTNCGHIMTRRDTRAVGKYEVAQHLKRNGKMTFPMLREVTGASDDKLFGVIENMENMGLIQDIGGKYTLTKRGQRWYRQRLGQEWGY
;
A
#
# COMPACT_ATOMS: atom_id res chain seq x y z
N MET A 1 -24.26 6.58 -5.10
CA MET A 1 -23.96 7.36 -3.88
C MET A 1 -22.52 7.84 -3.95
N SER A 2 -22.29 9.12 -4.26
CA SER A 2 -20.93 9.69 -4.32
C SER A 2 -20.40 9.87 -2.90
N HIS A 3 -19.37 9.12 -2.53
CA HIS A 3 -18.58 9.36 -1.32
C HIS A 3 -18.00 10.78 -1.39
N ARG A 4 -18.59 11.74 -0.67
CA ARG A 4 -18.01 13.06 -0.47
C ARG A 4 -16.75 12.90 0.38
N ARG A 5 -15.58 12.93 -0.26
CA ARG A 5 -14.27 13.00 0.40
C ARG A 5 -14.23 14.29 1.22
N GLY A 6 -14.18 14.18 2.54
CA GLY A 6 -14.15 15.33 3.45
C GLY A 6 -12.77 15.97 3.46
N LEU A 7 -12.62 17.11 2.80
CA LEU A 7 -11.37 17.86 2.83
C LEU A 7 -11.31 18.68 4.13
N ARG A 8 -10.33 18.39 5.00
CA ARG A 8 -10.06 19.19 6.22
C ARG A 8 -9.06 20.30 5.89
N PHE A 9 -9.44 21.55 6.12
CA PHE A 9 -8.60 22.72 5.83
C PHE A 9 -7.42 22.82 6.82
N ALA A 10 -6.19 22.93 6.29
CA ALA A 10 -4.96 23.13 7.07
C ALA A 10 -4.62 24.62 7.18
N LYS A 11 -3.98 25.04 8.29
CA LYS A 11 -3.57 26.44 8.53
C LYS A 11 -2.37 26.91 7.68
N THR A 12 -1.91 26.09 6.74
CA THR A 12 -0.69 26.33 5.95
C THR A 12 -1.04 27.03 4.64
N THR A 13 -0.19 27.95 4.19
CA THR A 13 -0.36 28.65 2.92
C THR A 13 0.37 27.91 1.80
N CYS A 14 -0.24 27.79 0.62
CA CYS A 14 0.40 27.18 -0.55
C CYS A 14 1.61 28.01 -1.02
N PRO A 15 2.80 27.41 -1.19
CA PRO A 15 4.00 28.13 -1.62
C PRO A 15 3.98 28.53 -3.10
N ILE A 16 3.07 27.96 -3.91
CA ILE A 16 2.99 28.21 -5.36
C ILE A 16 2.01 29.34 -5.69
N CYS A 17 0.82 29.35 -5.08
CA CYS A 17 -0.23 30.32 -5.42
C CYS A 17 -0.60 31.26 -4.26
N GLY A 18 0.01 31.10 -3.08
CA GLY A 18 -0.28 31.93 -1.90
C GLY A 18 -1.67 31.70 -1.27
N SER A 19 -2.45 30.75 -1.78
CA SER A 19 -3.78 30.44 -1.24
C SER A 19 -3.70 29.74 0.12
N LYS A 20 -4.66 30.03 1.00
CA LYS A 20 -4.88 29.33 2.29
C LYS A 20 -5.84 28.15 2.15
N GLU A 21 -6.33 27.89 0.93
CA GLU A 21 -7.18 26.76 0.62
C GLU A 21 -6.30 25.52 0.44
N VAL A 22 -5.92 24.94 1.57
CA VAL A 22 -5.12 23.73 1.63
C VAL A 22 -5.92 22.68 2.36
N ALA A 23 -6.03 21.51 1.75
CA ALA A 23 -6.75 20.38 2.29
C ALA A 23 -5.85 19.16 2.44
N ARG A 24 -6.16 18.35 3.44
CA ARG A 24 -5.60 17.02 3.56
C ARG A 24 -6.45 16.03 2.78
N ASP A 25 -5.82 15.25 1.91
CA ASP A 25 -6.46 14.08 1.31
C ASP A 25 -6.46 12.96 2.34
N ASP A 26 -7.62 12.63 2.89
CA ASP A 26 -7.77 11.56 3.89
C ASP A 26 -7.44 10.17 3.33
N SER A 27 -7.48 9.98 1.99
CA SER A 27 -7.14 8.70 1.37
C SER A 27 -5.63 8.48 1.27
N LYS A 28 -4.88 9.50 0.85
CA LYS A 28 -3.42 9.39 0.64
C LYS A 28 -2.59 9.93 1.80
N GLY A 29 -3.20 10.74 2.66
CA GLY A 29 -2.53 11.52 3.69
C GLY A 29 -1.77 12.74 3.16
N ASP A 30 -1.87 13.02 1.85
CA ASP A 30 -1.21 14.13 1.18
C ASP A 30 -1.82 15.47 1.59
N LEU A 31 -0.98 16.49 1.70
CA LEU A 31 -1.42 17.88 1.86
C LEU A 31 -1.40 18.55 0.50
N LEU A 32 -2.57 18.97 0.00
CA LEU A 32 -2.71 19.60 -1.32
C LEU A 32 -3.44 20.93 -1.24
N CYS A 33 -3.03 21.87 -2.07
CA CYS A 33 -3.76 23.11 -2.26
C CYS A 33 -4.96 22.84 -3.18
N THR A 34 -6.17 23.17 -2.72
CA THR A 34 -7.41 22.98 -3.50
C THR A 34 -7.61 24.08 -4.54
N ASN A 35 -6.88 25.19 -4.45
CA ASN A 35 -6.94 26.27 -5.43
C ASN A 35 -6.10 25.98 -6.69
N CYS A 36 -4.84 25.54 -6.54
CA CYS A 36 -3.93 25.29 -7.67
C CYS A 36 -3.54 23.83 -7.88
N GLY A 37 -4.02 22.91 -7.03
CA GLY A 37 -3.70 21.48 -7.12
C GLY A 37 -2.29 21.10 -6.67
N HIS A 38 -1.49 22.05 -6.17
CA HIS A 38 -0.12 21.78 -5.74
C HIS A 38 -0.07 20.89 -4.49
N ILE A 39 0.69 19.79 -4.55
CA ILE A 39 0.91 18.88 -3.41
C ILE A 39 2.05 19.45 -2.57
N MET A 40 1.71 20.00 -1.40
CA MET A 40 2.63 20.65 -0.47
C MET A 40 3.42 19.66 0.39
N THR A 41 2.81 18.52 0.70
CA THR A 41 3.47 17.47 1.47
C THR A 41 2.98 16.14 0.93
N ARG A 42 3.88 15.37 0.32
CA ARG A 42 3.64 13.95 0.10
C ARG A 42 4.02 13.26 1.38
N ARG A 43 3.12 12.44 1.92
CA ARG A 43 3.56 11.48 2.94
C ARG A 43 4.32 10.41 2.15
N ASP A 44 5.61 10.22 2.43
CA ASP A 44 6.39 9.16 1.79
C ASP A 44 5.77 7.81 2.17
N THR A 45 4.90 7.29 1.30
CA THR A 45 4.28 5.98 1.48
C THR A 45 5.27 4.93 1.02
N ARG A 46 5.81 4.14 1.95
CA ARG A 46 6.65 2.98 1.60
C ARG A 46 5.82 2.03 0.73
N ALA A 47 6.34 1.75 -0.47
CA ALA A 47 5.83 0.69 -1.33
C ALA A 47 6.36 -0.66 -0.87
N VAL A 48 5.62 -1.73 -1.15
CA VAL A 48 6.00 -3.11 -0.86
C VAL A 48 5.92 -3.94 -2.13
N GLY A 49 6.87 -4.85 -2.31
CA GLY A 49 6.88 -5.78 -3.44
C GLY A 49 6.09 -7.06 -3.15
N LYS A 50 5.56 -7.71 -4.19
CA LYS A 50 4.93 -9.04 -4.06
C LYS A 50 5.88 -10.07 -3.43
N TYR A 51 7.17 -9.95 -3.72
CA TYR A 51 8.20 -10.85 -3.19
C TYR A 51 8.36 -10.68 -1.68
N GLU A 52 8.44 -9.46 -1.19
CA GLU A 52 8.52 -9.15 0.23
C GLU A 52 7.28 -9.65 0.99
N VAL A 53 6.07 -9.43 0.46
CA VAL A 53 4.84 -10.01 1.04
C VAL A 53 4.90 -11.54 1.07
N ALA A 54 5.32 -12.16 -0.04
CA ALA A 54 5.47 -13.61 -0.11
C ALA A 54 6.53 -14.15 0.86
N GLN A 55 7.62 -13.42 1.09
CA GLN A 55 8.67 -13.78 2.04
C GLN A 55 8.12 -13.81 3.47
N HIS A 56 7.36 -12.78 3.87
CA HIS A 56 6.73 -12.74 5.19
C HIS A 56 5.70 -13.86 5.36
N LEU A 57 4.84 -14.10 4.37
CA LEU A 57 3.88 -15.21 4.41
C LEU A 57 4.57 -16.58 4.42
N LYS A 58 5.70 -16.73 3.73
CA LYS A 58 6.46 -17.98 3.74
C LYS A 58 7.10 -18.24 5.10
N ARG A 59 7.59 -17.20 5.78
CA ARG A 59 8.25 -17.28 7.09
C ARG A 59 7.25 -17.45 8.23
N ASN A 60 6.13 -16.72 8.20
CA ASN A 60 5.18 -16.63 9.32
C ASN A 60 3.88 -17.43 9.09
N GLY A 61 3.66 -17.96 7.88
CA GLY A 61 2.48 -18.75 7.54
C GLY A 61 1.25 -17.92 7.18
N LYS A 62 0.30 -17.81 8.11
CA LYS A 62 -0.97 -17.08 7.92
C LYS A 62 -0.89 -15.72 8.61
N MET A 63 -1.11 -14.63 7.90
CA MET A 63 -1.03 -13.28 8.46
C MET A 63 -2.27 -12.46 8.12
N THR A 64 -2.71 -11.62 9.06
CA THR A 64 -3.78 -10.64 8.80
C THR A 64 -3.23 -9.42 8.07
N PHE A 65 -4.10 -8.61 7.47
CA PHE A 65 -3.72 -7.35 6.84
C PHE A 65 -2.93 -6.42 7.79
N PRO A 66 -3.36 -6.18 9.05
CA PRO A 66 -2.62 -5.32 9.98
C PRO A 66 -1.21 -5.84 10.30
N MET A 67 -1.04 -7.17 10.43
CA MET A 67 0.28 -7.76 10.69
C MET A 67 1.20 -7.63 9.48
N LEU A 68 0.68 -7.84 8.26
CA LEU A 68 1.43 -7.62 7.03
C LEU A 68 1.89 -6.17 6.90
N ARG A 69 1.00 -5.22 7.25
CA ARG A 69 1.33 -3.80 7.27
C ARG A 69 2.46 -3.48 8.24
N GLU A 70 2.37 -4.02 9.46
CA GLU A 70 3.38 -3.77 10.50
C GLU A 70 4.76 -4.31 10.09
N VAL A 71 4.84 -5.53 9.56
CA VAL A 71 6.13 -6.14 9.19
C VAL A 71 6.72 -5.55 7.91
N THR A 72 5.88 -5.14 6.95
CA THR A 72 6.33 -4.53 5.69
C THR A 72 6.54 -3.02 5.81
N GLY A 73 6.00 -2.38 6.84
CA GLY A 73 5.98 -0.92 6.99
C GLY A 73 5.29 -0.19 5.83
N ALA A 74 4.51 -0.90 5.01
CA ALA A 74 3.86 -0.34 3.83
C ALA A 74 2.63 0.49 4.21
N SER A 75 2.29 1.48 3.39
CA SER A 75 0.99 2.16 3.52
C SER A 75 -0.17 1.24 3.13
N ASP A 76 -1.33 1.40 3.77
CA ASP A 76 -2.54 0.62 3.54
C ASP A 76 -2.88 0.48 2.03
N ASP A 77 -2.93 1.59 1.29
CA ASP A 77 -3.25 1.60 -0.15
C ASP A 77 -2.29 0.73 -0.98
N LYS A 78 -0.98 0.84 -0.69
CA LYS A 78 0.05 0.11 -1.43
C LYS A 78 0.03 -1.37 -1.08
N LEU A 79 -0.14 -1.70 0.20
CA LEU A 79 -0.26 -3.10 0.62
C LEU A 79 -1.53 -3.74 0.06
N PHE A 80 -2.65 -3.03 0.08
CA PHE A 80 -3.92 -3.49 -0.45
C PHE A 80 -3.81 -3.81 -1.95
N GLY A 81 -3.28 -2.87 -2.75
CA GLY A 81 -3.11 -3.10 -4.19
C GLY A 81 -2.17 -4.28 -4.50
N VAL A 82 -1.16 -4.52 -3.64
CA VAL A 82 -0.25 -5.67 -3.80
C VAL A 82 -0.95 -6.98 -3.44
N ILE A 83 -1.69 -7.02 -2.34
CA ILE A 83 -2.44 -8.20 -1.89
C ILE A 83 -3.51 -8.57 -2.92
N GLU A 84 -4.34 -7.61 -3.35
CA GLU A 84 -5.37 -7.82 -4.36
C GLU A 84 -4.76 -8.36 -5.67
N ASN A 85 -3.63 -7.79 -6.10
CA ASN A 85 -2.93 -8.28 -7.27
C ASN A 85 -2.42 -9.73 -7.08
N MET A 86 -1.86 -10.05 -5.91
CA MET A 86 -1.38 -11.40 -5.60
C MET A 86 -2.53 -12.41 -5.51
N GLU A 87 -3.70 -12.03 -4.99
CA GLU A 87 -4.92 -12.84 -4.98
C GLU A 87 -5.42 -13.10 -6.40
N ASN A 88 -5.51 -12.05 -7.22
CA ASN A 88 -5.90 -12.16 -8.64
C ASN A 88 -4.94 -13.04 -9.44
N MET A 89 -3.66 -13.06 -9.10
CA MET A 89 -2.67 -13.98 -9.70
C MET A 89 -2.71 -15.41 -9.13
N GLY A 90 -3.55 -15.66 -8.13
CA GLY A 90 -3.66 -16.92 -7.41
C GLY A 90 -2.40 -17.27 -6.60
N LEU A 91 -1.61 -16.28 -6.19
CA LEU A 91 -0.38 -16.47 -5.41
C LEU A 91 -0.68 -16.58 -3.91
N ILE A 92 -1.65 -15.82 -3.44
CA ILE A 92 -2.15 -15.88 -2.06
C ILE A 92 -3.66 -16.14 -2.06
N GLN A 93 -4.18 -16.53 -0.91
CA GLN A 93 -5.61 -16.69 -0.67
C GLN A 93 -5.94 -16.17 0.74
N ASP A 94 -7.09 -15.54 0.89
CA ASP A 94 -7.67 -15.22 2.19
C ASP A 94 -8.46 -16.42 2.75
N ILE A 95 -8.18 -16.77 4.00
CA ILE A 95 -8.94 -17.74 4.79
C ILE A 95 -9.33 -17.09 6.12
N GLY A 96 -10.52 -16.46 6.15
CA GLY A 96 -11.07 -15.86 7.36
C GLY A 96 -10.29 -14.62 7.82
N GLY A 97 -9.97 -13.70 6.90
CA GLY A 97 -9.22 -12.47 7.17
C GLY A 97 -7.72 -12.68 7.36
N LYS A 98 -7.20 -13.85 6.95
CA LYS A 98 -5.80 -14.23 7.04
C LYS A 98 -5.30 -14.70 5.68
N TYR A 99 -4.30 -14.00 5.17
CA TYR A 99 -3.64 -14.31 3.93
C TYR A 99 -2.62 -15.43 4.11
N THR A 100 -2.53 -16.30 3.11
CA THR A 100 -1.52 -17.36 3.05
C THR A 100 -1.11 -17.66 1.61
N LEU A 101 0.10 -18.17 1.41
CA LEU A 101 0.58 -18.57 0.09
C LEU A 101 -0.14 -19.83 -0.41
N THR A 102 -0.62 -19.79 -1.65
CA THR A 102 -1.12 -20.97 -2.35
C THR A 102 0.04 -21.87 -2.80
N LYS A 103 -0.25 -23.11 -3.25
CA LYS A 103 0.76 -23.96 -3.90
C LYS A 103 1.41 -23.29 -5.12
N ARG A 104 0.65 -22.45 -5.84
CA ARG A 104 1.15 -21.66 -6.97
C ARG A 104 2.06 -20.53 -6.47
N GLY A 105 1.65 -19.80 -5.43
CA GLY A 105 2.46 -18.77 -4.78
C GLY A 105 3.79 -19.29 -4.25
N GLN A 106 3.81 -20.47 -3.64
CA GLN A 106 5.06 -21.09 -3.18
C GLN A 106 6.01 -21.49 -4.32
N ARG A 107 5.48 -21.88 -5.48
CA ARG A 107 6.31 -22.15 -6.67
C ARG A 107 6.85 -20.86 -7.27
N TRP A 108 5.99 -19.86 -7.42
CA TRP A 108 6.37 -18.52 -7.87
C TRP A 108 7.45 -17.89 -6.99
N TYR A 109 7.30 -17.97 -5.66
CA TYR A 109 8.28 -17.44 -4.70
C TYR A 109 9.65 -18.11 -4.88
N ARG A 110 9.69 -19.45 -5.00
CA ARG A 110 10.93 -20.19 -5.25
C ARG A 110 11.60 -19.82 -6.58
N GLN A 111 10.81 -19.65 -7.64
CA GLN A 111 11.34 -19.22 -8.94
C GLN A 111 11.95 -17.81 -8.86
N ARG A 112 11.28 -16.89 -8.15
CA ARG A 112 11.82 -15.54 -7.93
C ARG A 112 13.07 -15.54 -7.06
N LEU A 113 13.12 -16.39 -6.05
CA LEU A 113 14.31 -16.58 -5.22
C LEU A 113 15.50 -17.09 -6.06
N GLY A 114 15.26 -18.02 -6.99
CA GLY A 114 16.30 -18.45 -7.94
C GLY A 114 16.77 -17.34 -8.89
N GLN A 115 15.86 -16.47 -9.35
CA GLN A 115 16.20 -15.32 -10.20
C GLN A 115 16.97 -14.22 -9.46
N GLU A 116 16.68 -13.99 -8.18
CA GLU A 116 17.40 -13.00 -7.36
C GLU A 116 18.79 -13.48 -6.94
N TRP A 117 19.00 -14.80 -6.82
CA TRP A 117 20.24 -15.38 -6.31
C TRP A 117 21.12 -16.07 -7.37
N GLY A 118 20.70 -16.05 -8.65
CA GLY A 118 21.54 -16.44 -9.79
C GLY A 118 22.05 -17.88 -9.76
N TYR A 119 21.20 -18.83 -10.17
CA TYR A 119 21.62 -20.13 -10.67
C TYR A 119 21.11 -20.33 -12.10
#